data_AF-A0A4Q3VGX3-F1
#
_entry.id   AF-A0A4Q3VGX3-F1
#
_cell.length_a   1.000
_cell.length_b   1.000
_cell.length_c   1.000
_cell.angle_alpha   90.00
_cell.angle_beta   90.00
_cell.angle_gamma   90.00
#
_symmetry.space_group_name_H-M   'P 1'
#
loop_
_entity.id
_entity.type
_entity.pdbx_description
1 polymer ?
#
loop_
_entity_poly.entity_id
_entity_poly.type
_entity_poly.pdbx_seq_one_letter_code
_entity_poly.pdbx_strand_id
1 'polypeptide(L)'
;MDRALQARLGRISNSSLGIAIEAIVAAGQSAVFKSNFDRRLFSPVLAKIYERVPFYTVQAHLVCQGEVLVERFKSREGENRHPGHQGLRDLERISRVLLGGPDEAMDLPEGETFRFDTTEPGGCYFGPFFEAVARRLGARDTI
;
A
#
# COMPACT_ATOMS: atom_id res chain seq x y z
N MET A 1 22.63 6.49 -6.25
CA MET A 1 21.93 7.59 -5.55
C MET A 1 22.33 7.56 -4.08
N ASP A 2 22.59 8.72 -3.47
CA ASP A 2 22.86 8.82 -2.03
C ASP A 2 21.67 8.27 -1.21
N ARG A 3 21.95 7.47 -0.18
CA ARG A 3 20.96 6.86 0.71
C ARG A 3 20.19 7.91 1.51
N ALA A 4 20.86 8.97 1.96
CA ALA A 4 20.21 10.04 2.69
C ALA A 4 19.17 10.76 1.79
N LEU A 5 19.52 10.94 0.51
CA LEU A 5 18.61 11.48 -0.49
C LEU A 5 17.43 10.54 -0.76
N GLN A 6 17.66 9.23 -0.90
CA GLN A 6 16.58 8.24 -1.09
C GLN A 6 15.58 8.25 0.07
N ALA A 7 16.08 8.23 1.31
CA ALA A 7 15.23 8.27 2.50
C ALA A 7 14.45 9.60 2.59
N ARG A 8 15.09 10.72 2.24
CA ARG A 8 14.44 12.03 2.20
C ARG A 8 13.34 12.08 1.13
N LEU A 9 13.58 11.55 -0.07
CA LEU A 9 12.58 11.46 -1.14
C LEU A 9 11.40 10.58 -0.72
N GLY A 10 11.64 9.47 -0.03
CA GLY A 10 10.57 8.64 0.53
C GLY A 10 9.67 9.41 1.52
N ARG A 11 10.28 10.19 2.43
CA ARG A 11 9.51 11.04 3.36
C ARG A 11 8.70 12.12 2.65
N ILE A 12 9.30 12.80 1.66
CA ILE A 12 8.60 13.81 0.86
C ILE A 12 7.42 13.17 0.12
N SER A 13 7.64 12.02 -0.52
CA SER A 13 6.60 11.28 -1.22
C SER A 13 5.43 10.93 -0.31
N ASN A 14 5.70 10.46 0.92
CA ASN A 14 4.65 10.13 1.88
C ASN A 14 3.86 11.37 2.34
N SER A 15 4.56 12.49 2.60
CA SER A 15 3.89 13.75 2.94
C SER A 15 3.03 14.27 1.78
N SER A 16 3.55 14.22 0.54
CA SER A 16 2.80 14.61 -0.66
C SER A 16 1.57 13.74 -0.87
N LEU A 17 1.66 12.44 -0.58
CA LEU A 17 0.52 11.53 -0.65
C LEU A 17 -0.57 11.90 0.36
N GLY A 18 -0.19 12.27 1.59
CA GLY A 18 -1.15 12.77 2.58
C GLY A 18 -1.90 14.03 2.11
N ILE A 19 -1.19 14.99 1.51
CA ILE A 19 -1.80 16.20 0.92
C ILE A 19 -2.76 15.82 -0.22
N ALA A 20 -2.37 14.90 -1.09
CA ALA A 20 -3.20 14.45 -2.20
C ALA A 20 -4.48 13.74 -1.71
N ILE A 21 -4.37 12.87 -0.70
CA ILE A 21 -5.52 12.20 -0.08
C ILE A 21 -6.49 13.26 0.45
N GLU A 22 -6.00 14.20 1.26
CA GLU A 22 -6.84 15.26 1.85
C GLU A 22 -7.56 16.07 0.78
N ALA A 23 -6.87 16.50 -0.27
CA ALA A 23 -7.48 17.25 -1.36
C ALA A 23 -8.57 16.46 -2.10
N ILE A 24 -8.34 15.16 -2.34
CA ILE A 24 -9.30 14.28 -3.03
C ILE A 24 -10.55 14.05 -2.17
N VAL A 25 -10.39 13.71 -0.89
CA VAL A 25 -11.53 13.46 -0.01
C VAL A 25 -12.31 14.74 0.30
N ALA A 26 -11.63 15.89 0.42
CA ALA A 26 -12.27 17.20 0.58
C ALA A 26 -13.12 17.59 -0.65
N ALA A 27 -12.76 17.10 -1.84
CA ALA A 27 -13.55 17.27 -3.06
C ALA A 27 -14.69 16.24 -3.21
N GLY A 28 -14.91 15.38 -2.21
CA GLY A 28 -15.91 14.31 -2.26
C GLY A 28 -15.62 13.23 -3.30
N GLN A 29 -14.37 13.12 -3.75
CA GLN A 29 -13.97 12.15 -4.77
C GLN A 29 -13.43 10.87 -4.14
N SER A 30 -13.68 9.75 -4.81
CA SER A 30 -13.07 8.46 -4.46
C SER A 30 -11.77 8.27 -5.22
N ALA A 31 -10.77 7.65 -4.59
CA ALA A 31 -9.51 7.32 -5.23
C ALA A 31 -8.89 6.05 -4.64
N VAL A 32 -7.98 5.44 -5.41
CA VAL A 32 -7.17 4.30 -4.99
C VAL A 32 -5.74 4.77 -4.78
N PHE A 33 -5.19 4.50 -3.59
CA PHE A 33 -3.80 4.78 -3.26
C PHE A 33 -3.07 3.47 -3.01
N LYS A 34 -1.85 3.36 -3.54
CA LYS A 34 -1.04 2.14 -3.46
C LYS A 34 0.38 2.48 -3.02
N SER A 35 0.76 1.94 -1.86
CA SER A 35 2.11 2.04 -1.30
C SER A 35 2.34 0.88 -0.34
N ASN A 36 3.59 0.68 0.10
CA ASN A 36 3.93 -0.19 1.22
C ASN A 36 3.78 0.57 2.56
N PHE A 37 2.59 1.14 2.79
CA PHE A 37 2.34 2.07 3.88
C PHE A 37 2.87 1.55 5.22
N ASP A 38 3.68 2.36 5.90
CA ASP A 38 4.11 2.08 7.27
C ASP A 38 2.98 2.51 8.22
N ARG A 39 2.42 1.56 8.97
CA ARG A 39 1.34 1.79 9.94
C ARG A 39 1.66 2.96 10.90
N ARG A 40 2.89 3.02 11.43
CA ARG A 40 3.29 4.02 12.43
C ARG A 40 3.38 5.42 11.82
N LEU A 41 3.69 5.51 10.52
CA LEU A 41 3.79 6.78 9.82
C LEU A 41 2.45 7.24 9.24
N PHE A 42 1.64 6.32 8.71
CA PHE A 42 0.48 6.68 7.90
C PHE A 42 -0.86 6.62 8.64
N SER A 43 -1.04 5.72 9.61
CA SER A 43 -2.26 5.71 10.44
C SER A 43 -2.52 7.08 11.10
N PRO A 44 -1.52 7.76 11.70
CA PRO A 44 -1.75 9.08 12.29
C PRO A 44 -2.07 10.17 11.26
N VAL A 45 -1.59 10.02 10.02
CA VAL A 45 -1.90 10.95 8.93
C VAL A 45 -3.36 10.81 8.53
N LEU A 46 -3.85 9.58 8.33
CA LEU A 46 -5.25 9.32 8.01
C LEU A 46 -6.19 9.81 9.11
N ALA A 47 -5.87 9.54 10.37
CA ALA A 47 -6.66 10.02 11.51
C ALA A 47 -6.80 11.56 11.50
N LYS A 48 -5.69 12.28 11.29
CA LYS A 48 -5.69 13.75 11.22
C LYS A 48 -6.49 14.29 10.04
N ILE A 49 -6.46 13.63 8.89
CA ILE A 49 -7.27 14.04 7.73
C ILE A 49 -8.76 13.80 8.05
N TYR A 50 -9.07 12.64 8.63
CA TYR A 50 -10.45 12.25 8.97
C TYR A 50 -11.10 13.22 9.96
N GLU A 51 -10.36 13.73 10.95
CA GLU A 51 -10.84 14.77 11.87
C GLU A 51 -11.31 16.04 11.17
N ARG A 52 -10.73 16.38 10.01
CA ARG A 52 -11.07 17.57 9.22
C ARG A 52 -12.14 17.28 8.17
N VAL A 53 -12.05 16.13 7.53
CA VAL A 53 -12.94 15.68 6.46
C VAL A 53 -13.19 14.19 6.65
N PRO A 54 -14.35 13.76 7.18
CA PRO A 54 -14.66 12.34 7.32
C PRO A 54 -14.72 11.63 5.97
N PHE A 55 -14.13 10.44 5.89
CA PHE A 55 -14.14 9.59 4.70
C PHE A 55 -14.09 8.12 5.10
N TYR A 56 -14.57 7.24 4.21
CA TYR A 56 -14.55 5.80 4.43
C TYR A 56 -13.39 5.14 3.67
N THR A 57 -12.64 4.27 4.34
CA THR A 57 -11.52 3.54 3.71
C THR A 57 -11.81 2.05 3.55
N VAL A 58 -11.53 1.50 2.37
CA VAL A 58 -11.48 0.05 2.16
C VAL A 58 -10.04 -0.34 1.85
N GLN A 59 -9.41 -1.09 2.76
CA GLN A 59 -7.99 -1.46 2.66
C GLN A 59 -7.82 -2.90 2.18
N ALA A 60 -7.03 -3.08 1.12
CA ALA A 60 -6.48 -4.38 0.73
C ALA A 60 -5.06 -4.53 1.28
N HIS A 61 -4.90 -5.35 2.32
CA HIS A 61 -3.60 -5.68 2.89
C HIS A 61 -3.06 -6.95 2.24
N LEU A 62 -2.16 -6.78 1.27
CA LEU A 62 -1.52 -7.88 0.55
C LEU A 62 -0.29 -8.35 1.32
N VAL A 63 -0.25 -9.64 1.65
CA VAL A 63 0.86 -10.30 2.33
C VAL A 63 1.37 -11.46 1.49
N CYS A 64 2.57 -11.93 1.77
CA CYS A 64 3.22 -13.05 1.07
C CYS A 64 4.33 -13.60 1.96
N GLN A 65 4.63 -14.90 1.84
CA GLN A 65 5.82 -15.48 2.45
C GLN A 65 7.09 -14.77 1.96
N GLY A 66 8.04 -14.57 2.87
CA GLY A 66 9.23 -13.76 2.62
C GLY A 66 10.14 -14.37 1.56
N GLU A 67 10.29 -15.69 1.56
CA GLU A 67 11.07 -16.46 0.60
C GLU A 67 10.53 -16.23 -0.83
N VAL A 68 9.21 -16.33 -0.99
CA VAL A 68 8.53 -16.08 -2.27
C VAL A 68 8.67 -14.61 -2.69
N LEU A 69 8.65 -13.64 -1.75
CA LEU A 69 8.91 -12.24 -2.07
C LEU A 69 10.35 -12.00 -2.55
N VAL A 70 11.34 -12.68 -1.96
CA VAL A 70 12.74 -12.60 -2.38
C VAL A 70 12.91 -13.17 -3.78
N GLU A 71 12.30 -14.31 -4.09
CA GLU A 71 12.30 -14.90 -5.42
C GLU A 71 11.67 -13.96 -6.46
N ARG A 72 10.48 -13.43 -6.16
CA ARG A 72 9.79 -12.43 -7.00
C ARG A 72 10.62 -11.15 -7.15
N PHE A 73 11.33 -10.72 -6.11
CA PHE A 73 12.18 -9.55 -6.20
C PHE A 73 13.34 -9.77 -7.18
N LYS A 74 13.95 -10.97 -7.15
CA LYS A 74 15.02 -11.38 -8.06
C LYS A 74 14.53 -11.49 -9.51
N SER A 75 13.38 -12.13 -9.74
CA SER A 75 12.83 -12.32 -11.09
C SER A 75 12.49 -11.00 -11.79
N ARG A 76 12.15 -9.97 -11.02
CA ARG A 76 11.79 -8.62 -11.51
C ARG A 76 12.98 -7.76 -11.94
N GLU A 77 14.23 -8.24 -11.86
CA GLU A 77 15.39 -7.46 -12.29
C GLU A 77 15.40 -7.19 -13.80
N GLY A 78 14.84 -8.12 -14.60
CA GLY A 78 14.69 -7.96 -16.05
C GLY A 78 13.45 -7.16 -16.48
N GLU A 79 12.57 -6.80 -15.54
CA GLU A 79 11.44 -5.91 -15.82
C GLU A 79 11.92 -4.46 -15.86
N ASN A 80 11.28 -3.63 -16.68
CA ASN A 80 11.68 -2.25 -17.00
C ASN A 80 11.57 -1.31 -15.76
N ARG A 81 12.40 -1.53 -14.74
CA ARG A 81 12.41 -0.77 -13.48
C ARG A 81 13.02 0.59 -13.71
N HIS A 82 12.41 1.61 -13.10
CA HIS A 82 12.92 2.96 -13.16
C HIS A 82 14.37 3.01 -12.63
N PRO A 83 15.31 3.72 -13.29
CA PRO A 83 16.75 3.76 -12.92
C PRO A 83 17.04 4.21 -11.50
N GLY A 84 16.08 4.90 -10.86
CA GLY A 84 16.14 5.29 -9.45
C GLY A 84 15.99 4.12 -8.46
N HIS A 85 15.55 2.94 -8.90
CA HIS A 85 15.53 1.73 -8.07
C HIS A 85 16.90 1.07 -8.05
N GLN A 86 17.43 0.80 -6.86
CA GLN A 86 18.74 0.18 -6.66
C GLN A 86 18.78 -1.30 -7.10
N GLY A 87 17.63 -1.93 -7.36
CA GLY A 87 17.53 -3.28 -7.90
C GLY A 87 18.26 -4.31 -7.03
N LEU A 88 18.95 -5.26 -7.67
CA LEU A 88 19.72 -6.30 -6.96
C LEU A 88 20.94 -5.77 -6.21
N ARG A 89 21.39 -4.54 -6.45
CA ARG A 89 22.51 -3.95 -5.69
C ARG A 89 22.21 -3.82 -4.19
N ASP A 90 20.93 -3.88 -3.82
CA ASP A 90 20.44 -3.79 -2.45
C ASP A 90 19.75 -5.09 -1.99
N LEU A 91 19.97 -6.20 -2.72
CA LEU A 91 19.29 -7.48 -2.50
C LEU A 91 19.47 -8.00 -1.07
N GLU A 92 20.67 -7.93 -0.51
CA GLU A 92 20.94 -8.47 0.83
C GLU A 92 20.12 -7.76 1.91
N ARG A 93 20.04 -6.43 1.83
CA ARG A 93 19.25 -5.61 2.75
C ARG A 93 17.76 -5.82 2.53
N ILE A 94 17.32 -5.81 1.28
CA ILE A 94 15.92 -6.01 0.92
C ILE A 94 15.47 -7.40 1.36
N SER A 95 16.29 -8.44 1.17
CA SER A 95 15.98 -9.81 1.61
C SER A 95 15.77 -9.89 3.11
N ARG A 96 16.60 -9.20 3.92
CA ARG A 96 16.39 -9.12 5.37
C ARG A 96 15.04 -8.51 5.74
N VAL A 97 14.60 -7.49 5.02
CA VAL A 97 13.27 -6.87 5.24
C VAL A 97 12.16 -7.84 4.82
N LEU A 98 12.25 -8.42 3.62
CA LEU A 98 11.22 -9.32 3.09
C LEU A 98 11.07 -10.60 3.91
N LEU A 99 12.17 -11.15 4.47
CA LEU A 99 12.17 -12.31 5.35
C LEU A 99 11.67 -11.98 6.78
N GLY A 100 11.54 -10.71 7.14
CA GLY A 100 11.03 -10.28 8.45
C GLY A 100 9.54 -10.52 8.66
N GLY A 101 8.82 -10.95 7.61
CA GLY A 101 7.37 -11.12 7.61
C GLY A 101 6.63 -9.88 7.08
N PRO A 102 5.29 -9.97 6.96
CA PRO A 102 4.49 -8.86 6.47
C PRO A 102 4.44 -7.72 7.49
N ASP A 103 4.42 -6.49 6.97
CA ASP A 103 4.07 -5.32 7.77
C ASP A 103 2.63 -5.42 8.29
N GLU A 104 2.32 -4.62 9.31
CA GLU A 104 0.95 -4.54 9.82
C GLU A 104 0.08 -3.65 8.93
N ALA A 105 -1.21 -4.00 8.85
CA ALA A 105 -2.23 -3.16 8.24
C ALA A 105 -2.29 -1.77 8.91
N MET A 106 -2.64 -0.73 8.15
CA MET A 106 -2.90 0.59 8.74
C MET A 106 -4.13 0.56 9.64
N ASP A 107 -4.12 1.39 10.68
CA ASP A 107 -5.29 1.69 11.49
C ASP A 107 -6.15 2.69 10.71
N LEU A 108 -7.34 2.25 10.34
CA LEU A 108 -8.29 3.08 9.62
C LEU A 108 -9.15 3.84 10.64
N PRO A 109 -9.29 5.17 10.53
CA PRO A 109 -10.20 5.91 11.40
C PRO A 109 -11.65 5.46 11.22
N GLU A 110 -12.05 5.21 9.96
CA GLU A 110 -13.28 4.52 9.61
C GLU A 110 -13.02 3.66 8.37
N GLY A 111 -13.40 2.37 8.40
CA GLY A 111 -13.17 1.49 7.27
C GLY A 111 -13.21 -0.01 7.54
N GLU A 112 -12.92 -0.77 6.49
CA GLU A 112 -12.78 -2.22 6.50
C GLU A 112 -11.39 -2.61 5.97
N THR A 113 -10.75 -3.61 6.58
CA THR A 113 -9.47 -4.17 6.11
C THR A 113 -9.67 -5.62 5.68
N PHE A 114 -9.24 -5.93 4.46
CA PHE A 114 -9.23 -7.27 3.89
C PHE A 114 -7.79 -7.71 3.70
N ARG A 115 -7.41 -8.82 4.33
CA ARG A 115 -6.06 -9.38 4.21
C ARG A 115 -6.03 -10.48 3.15
N PHE A 116 -5.11 -10.38 2.20
CA PHE A 116 -4.96 -11.34 1.10
C PHE A 116 -3.58 -11.96 1.11
N ASP A 117 -3.52 -13.29 1.24
CA ASP A 117 -2.28 -14.05 1.08
C ASP A 117 -2.00 -14.33 -0.39
N THR A 118 -0.98 -13.65 -0.91
CA THR A 118 -0.56 -13.72 -2.31
C THR A 118 0.62 -14.65 -2.53
N THR A 119 0.93 -15.54 -1.58
CA THR A 119 2.03 -16.51 -1.70
C THR A 119 1.88 -17.35 -2.96
N GLU A 120 0.69 -17.90 -3.20
CA GLU A 120 0.35 -18.64 -4.41
C GLU A 120 -0.27 -17.72 -5.49
N PRO A 121 0.29 -17.65 -6.71
CA PRO A 121 -0.30 -16.90 -7.81
C PRO A 121 -1.71 -17.41 -8.14
N GLY A 122 -2.70 -16.52 -8.19
CA GLY A 122 -4.10 -16.87 -8.51
C GLY A 122 -4.88 -17.51 -7.35
N GLY A 123 -4.27 -17.72 -6.18
CA GLY A 123 -4.92 -18.30 -5.00
C GLY A 123 -5.81 -17.33 -4.20
N CYS A 124 -5.91 -16.06 -4.60
CA CYS A 124 -6.65 -15.04 -3.86
C CYS A 124 -8.04 -14.79 -4.47
N TYR A 125 -9.09 -14.94 -3.66
CA TYR A 125 -10.43 -14.46 -4.00
C TYR A 125 -10.67 -13.08 -3.40
N PHE A 126 -10.89 -12.08 -4.26
CA PHE A 126 -11.07 -10.67 -3.87
C PHE A 126 -12.53 -10.23 -3.76
N GLY A 127 -13.50 -11.12 -3.98
CA GLY A 127 -14.93 -10.77 -4.05
C GLY A 127 -15.43 -9.90 -2.90
N PRO A 128 -15.25 -10.29 -1.63
CA PRO A 128 -15.71 -9.50 -0.49
C PRO A 128 -15.14 -8.08 -0.41
N PHE A 129 -13.90 -7.89 -0.89
CA PHE A 129 -13.29 -6.56 -0.97
C PHE A 129 -13.95 -5.73 -2.07
N PHE A 130 -14.18 -6.29 -3.25
CA PHE A 130 -14.86 -5.58 -4.33
C PHE A 130 -16.32 -5.28 -4.00
N GLU A 131 -17.02 -6.18 -3.31
CA GLU A 131 -18.35 -5.92 -2.77
C GLU A 131 -18.33 -4.75 -1.77
N ALA A 132 -17.36 -4.71 -0.85
CA ALA A 132 -17.22 -3.61 0.10
C ALA A 132 -16.95 -2.27 -0.62
N VAL A 133 -16.09 -2.27 -1.65
CA VAL A 133 -15.85 -1.09 -2.49
C VAL A 133 -17.15 -0.67 -3.21
N ALA A 134 -17.85 -1.60 -3.85
CA ALA A 134 -19.09 -1.34 -4.58
C ALA A 134 -20.18 -0.74 -3.69
N ARG A 135 -20.39 -1.29 -2.49
CA ARG A 135 -21.33 -0.74 -1.48
C ARG A 135 -21.05 0.73 -1.18
N ARG A 136 -19.78 1.12 -1.07
CA ARG A 136 -19.38 2.49 -0.70
C ARG A 136 -19.43 3.46 -1.87
N LEU A 137 -19.24 2.97 -3.09
CA LEU A 137 -19.39 3.77 -4.31
C LEU A 137 -20.85 3.88 -4.77
N GLY A 138 -21.80 3.23 -4.09
CA GLY A 138 -23.20 3.19 -4.52
C GLY A 138 -23.41 2.42 -5.83
N ALA A 139 -22.45 1.57 -6.22
CA ALA A 139 -22.60 0.69 -7.35
C ALA A 139 -23.59 -0.42 -6.96
N ARG A 140 -24.77 -0.43 -7.59
CA ARG A 140 -25.75 -1.51 -7.45
C ARG A 140 -25.25 -2.72 -8.24
N ASP A 141 -25.11 -3.85 -7.56
CA ASP A 141 -24.90 -5.21 -8.05
C ASP A 141 -24.65 -5.33 -9.57
N THR A 142 -23.38 -5.31 -9.95
CA THR A 142 -22.94 -5.80 -11.26
C THR A 142 -21.61 -6.54 -11.09
N ILE A 143 -21.66 -7.67 -10.37
CA ILE A 143 -20.71 -8.77 -10.54
C ILE A 143 -21.52 -10.06 -10.48
#